data_AF-A0A969PQR3-F1
#
_entry.id   AF-A0A969PQR3-F1
#
_cell.length_a   1.000
_cell.length_b   1.000
_cell.length_c   1.000
_cell.angle_alpha   90.00
_cell.angle_beta   90.00
_cell.angle_gamma   90.00
#
_symmetry.space_group_name_H-M   'P 1'
#
loop_
_entity.id
_entity.type
_entity.pdbx_description
1 polymer ?
#
loop_
_entity_poly.entity_id
_entity_poly.type
_entity_poly.pdbx_seq_one_letter_code
_entity_poly.pdbx_strand_id
1 'polypeptide(L)' 'MNLVKPLLWINLIGSLGALLVYAVTADRFNYRDDFLILVGLFAGVSALGLLLSRSLPNEKQ' A
#
# COMPACT_ATOMS: atom_id res chain seq x y z
N MET A 1 19.53 -0.98 -10.35
CA MET A 1 18.09 -0.79 -10.62
C MET A 1 17.47 -0.06 -9.44
N ASN A 2 16.68 1.00 -9.67
CA ASN A 2 15.95 1.68 -8.59
C ASN A 2 14.73 0.84 -8.19
N LEU A 3 14.91 -0.05 -7.21
CA LEU A 3 13.89 -1.01 -6.76
C LEU A 3 12.76 -0.35 -5.94
N VAL A 4 12.91 0.92 -5.55
CA VAL A 4 11.96 1.60 -4.66
C VAL A 4 10.57 1.71 -5.29
N LYS A 5 10.47 2.15 -6.55
CA LYS A 5 9.18 2.33 -7.23
C LYS A 5 8.41 1.01 -7.44
N PRO A 6 9.04 -0.09 -7.91
CA PRO A 6 8.42 -1.41 -7.92
C PRO A 6 7.94 -1.86 -6.53
N LEU A 7 8.75 -1.67 -5.49
CA LEU A 7 8.38 -2.06 -4.12
C LEU A 7 7.15 -1.30 -3.60
N LEU A 8 7.05 0.01 -3.89
CA LEU A 8 5.88 0.81 -3.53
C LEU A 8 4.61 0.32 -4.23
N TRP A 9 4.70 -0.08 -5.51
CA TRP A 9 3.57 -0.65 -6.24
C TRP A 9 3.13 -2.00 -5.68
N ILE A 10 4.07 -2.89 -5.40
CA ILE A 10 3.78 -4.21 -4.79
C ILE A 10 3.10 -4.01 -3.44
N ASN A 11 3.64 -3.13 -2.61
CA ASN A 11 3.05 -2.84 -1.30
C ASN A 11 1.65 -2.25 -1.41
N LEU A 12 1.43 -1.29 -2.33
CA LEU A 12 0.12 -0.69 -2.55
C LEU A 12 -0.91 -1.75 -3.00
N ILE A 13 -0.56 -2.57 -3.99
CA ILE A 13 -1.45 -3.63 -4.50
C ILE A 13 -1.76 -4.66 -3.40
N GLY A 14 -0.74 -5.09 -2.64
CA GLY A 14 -0.92 -6.01 -1.52
C GLY A 14 -1.85 -5.43 -0.44
N SER A 15 -1.69 -4.14 -0.11
CA SER A 15 -2.53 -3.46 0.87
C SER A 15 -3.99 -3.37 0.41
N LEU A 16 -4.22 -3.02 -0.87
CA LEU A 16 -5.56 -2.96 -1.45
C LEU A 16 -6.21 -4.34 -1.52
N GLY A 17 -5.43 -5.37 -1.86
CA GLY A 17 -5.89 -6.76 -1.83
C GLY A 17 -6.31 -7.19 -0.42
N ALA A 18 -5.52 -6.85 0.60
CA ALA A 18 -5.86 -7.13 1.99
C ALA A 18 -7.14 -6.42 2.44
N LEU A 19 -7.36 -5.16 2.03
CA LEU A 19 -8.62 -4.44 2.27
C LEU A 19 -9.82 -5.14 1.62
N LEU A 20 -9.65 -5.61 0.39
CA LEU A 20 -10.72 -6.31 -0.33
C LEU A 20 -11.06 -7.64 0.34
N VAL A 21 -10.04 -8.41 0.75
CA VAL A 21 -10.25 -9.64 1.52
C VAL A 21 -10.97 -9.34 2.83
N TYR A 22 -10.53 -8.33 3.57
CA TYR A 22 -11.20 -7.90 4.79
C TYR A 22 -12.66 -7.54 4.54
N ALA A 23 -12.94 -6.72 3.52
CA ALA A 23 -14.30 -6.30 3.20
C ALA A 23 -15.25 -7.47 2.91
N VAL A 24 -14.75 -8.57 2.32
CA VAL A 24 -15.56 -9.76 1.99
C VAL A 24 -15.67 -10.73 3.17
N THR A 25 -14.75 -10.68 4.12
CA THR A 25 -14.60 -11.73 5.14
C THR A 25 -14.69 -11.23 6.58
N ALA A 26 -14.88 -9.92 6.79
CA ALA A 26 -14.97 -9.28 8.11
C ALA A 26 -16.02 -9.92 9.02
N ASP A 27 -17.15 -10.37 8.47
CA ASP A 27 -18.22 -11.02 9.25
C ASP A 27 -17.91 -12.49 9.61
N ARG A 28 -16.91 -13.10 8.98
CA ARG A 28 -16.58 -14.53 9.12
C ARG A 28 -15.30 -14.79 9.90
N PHE A 29 -14.42 -13.79 10.02
CA PHE A 29 -13.12 -13.93 10.67
C PHE A 29 -12.93 -12.84 11.73
N ASN A 30 -12.34 -13.23 12.85
CA ASN A 30 -11.93 -12.28 13.88
C ASN A 30 -10.58 -11.65 13.51
N TYR A 31 -10.63 -10.53 12.82
CA TYR A 31 -9.44 -9.74 12.50
C TYR A 31 -8.91 -9.04 13.75
N ARG A 32 -7.58 -8.84 13.82
CA ARG A 32 -7.00 -8.03 14.89
C ARG A 32 -7.47 -6.58 14.78
N ASP A 33 -7.70 -5.92 15.91
CA ASP A 33 -8.19 -4.54 15.97
C ASP A 33 -7.28 -3.53 15.23
N ASP A 34 -5.98 -3.83 15.16
CA ASP A 34 -4.98 -3.01 14.47
C ASP A 34 -4.88 -3.27 12.97
N PHE A 35 -5.57 -4.29 12.43
CA PHE A 35 -5.47 -4.69 11.02
C PHE A 35 -5.77 -3.54 10.06
N LEU A 36 -6.91 -2.87 10.23
CA LEU A 36 -7.32 -1.76 9.35
C LEU A 36 -6.36 -0.59 9.42
N ILE A 37 -5.82 -0.30 10.61
CA ILE A 37 -4.85 0.77 10.83
C ILE A 37 -3.55 0.46 10.08
N LEU A 38 -3.04 -0.77 10.23
CA LEU A 38 -1.81 -1.20 9.56
C LEU A 38 -1.98 -1.17 8.04
N VAL A 39 -3.03 -1.83 7.52
CA VAL A 39 -3.26 -1.87 6.07
C VAL A 39 -3.48 -0.47 5.49
N GLY A 40 -4.18 0.41 6.21
CA GLY A 40 -4.33 1.81 5.85
C GLY A 40 -3.00 2.56 5.80
N LEU A 41 -2.12 2.35 6.78
CA LEU A 41 -0.76 2.92 6.79
C LEU A 41 0.08 2.42 5.61
N PHE A 42 0.08 1.11 5.34
CA PHE A 42 0.84 0.53 4.22
C PHE A 42 0.35 1.06 2.86
N ALA A 43 -0.97 1.17 2.67
CA ALA A 43 -1.55 1.76 1.47
C ALA A 43 -1.20 3.25 1.35
N GLY A 44 -1.36 4.01 2.44
CA GLY A 44 -1.12 5.45 2.48
C GLY A 44 0.34 5.81 2.20
N VAL A 45 1.29 5.16 2.87
CA VAL A 45 2.73 5.38 2.65
C VAL A 45 3.11 5.05 1.20
N SER A 46 2.55 3.99 0.63
CA SER A 46 2.83 3.61 -0.75
C SER A 46 2.27 4.59 -1.76
N ALA A 47 1.03 5.05 -1.56
CA ALA A 47 0.39 6.04 -2.41
C ALA A 47 1.13 7.38 -2.37
N LEU A 48 1.49 7.85 -1.16
CA LEU A 48 2.30 9.06 -0.98
C LEU A 48 3.68 8.91 -1.61
N GLY A 49 4.36 7.80 -1.39
CA GLY A 49 5.66 7.51 -2.00
C GLY A 49 5.60 7.50 -3.53
N LEU A 50 4.56 6.90 -4.11
CA LEU A 50 4.35 6.91 -5.57
C LEU A 50 4.03 8.30 -6.10
N LEU A 51 3.24 9.08 -5.38
CA LEU A 51 2.91 10.46 -5.74
C LEU A 51 4.16 11.34 -5.72
N LEU A 52 4.95 11.28 -4.65
CA LEU A 52 6.23 12.00 -4.55
C LEU A 52 7.22 11.55 -5.62
N SER A 53 7.25 10.24 -5.97
CA SER A 53 8.08 9.73 -7.07
C SER A 53 7.66 10.19 -8.46
N ARG A 54 6.41 10.65 -8.63
CA ARG A 54 5.93 11.29 -9.86
C ARG A 54 6.22 12.79 -9.87
N SER A 55 6.19 13.44 -8.71
CA SER A 55 6.39 14.88 -8.55
C SER A 55 7.85 15.29 -8.55
N LEU A 56 8.77 14.39 -8.18
CA LEU A 56 10.19 14.61 -8.38
C LEU A 56 10.47 14.47 -9.89
N PRO A 57 10.85 15.56 -10.59
CA PRO A 57 11.37 15.42 -11.94
C PRO A 57 12.54 14.46 -11.86
N ASN A 58 12.65 13.55 -12.83
CA ASN A 58 13.85 12.76 -13.02
C ASN A 58 15.06 13.70 -12.95
N GLU A 59 15.75 13.76 -11.81
CA GLU A 59 17.14 14.14 -11.78
C GLU A 59 17.87 13.02 -12.51
N LYS A 60 17.96 13.24 -13.83
CA LYS A 60 18.97 12.77 -14.77
C LYS A 60 19.58 11.41 -14.41
N GLN A 61 19.06 10.37 -15.04
CA GLN A 61 19.94 9.34 -15.60
C GLN A 61 20.20 9.68 -17.06
#